data_AF-A0A023EPV6-F1
#
_entry.id   AF-A0A023EPV6-F1
#
_cell.length_a   1.000
_cell.length_b   1.000
_cell.length_c   1.000
_cell.angle_alpha   90.00
_cell.angle_beta   90.00
_cell.angle_gamma   90.00
#
_symmetry.space_group_name_H-M   'P 1'
#
loop_
_entity.id
_entity.type
_entity.pdbx_description
1 polymer ?
#
loop_
_entity_poly.entity_id
_entity_poly.type
_entity_poly.pdbx_seq_one_letter_code
_entity_poly.pdbx_strand_id
1 'polypeptide(L)'
;MGAVLGLVSAANLACCCTGTACSLCCSLCPSSLKSNSTATRFMYALMLLLGAIVGAIMLAPGLQDFLQKVPFCTNSTSTAGHLLPAGGTIDCTSAVGYLAVYRICFALCCFFALWAVMMVGVRSSKDPRSALQNGFWGIKFMIVTGIAIGAFFIPETGFGPAWMWVGLIGGFAFILVQLVYIVDFAHSWAEAWVSNYEEEESRGWFAALCCVTGLQYALSLTGIALLYVYFTEADNCSLNKFFITFNMILCLAVSIMSIWPSIQEHAPKSGLLQSSMVALYTVYLTWSAVANNPDAECNPGFLGIIGDKQNKVHFDKTSIIGLVIWMLCILYSTLRSANNVSRLADPEKQATLSDDGGSHSGGGGSNEVRDNEEEAVA
;
A
#
# COMPACT_ATOMS: atom_id res chain seq x y z
N MET A 1 37.06 2.10 18.49
CA MET A 1 36.27 1.70 17.29
C MET A 1 34.75 1.87 17.44
N GLY A 2 34.21 2.14 18.64
CA GLY A 2 32.75 2.38 18.82
C GLY A 2 32.25 3.81 18.55
N ALA A 3 33.12 4.83 18.59
CA ALA A 3 32.71 6.23 18.38
C ALA A 3 32.54 6.63 16.91
N VAL A 4 33.20 5.92 15.98
CA VAL A 4 33.16 6.22 14.54
C VAL A 4 31.90 5.63 13.88
N LEU A 5 31.37 4.51 14.40
CA LEU A 5 30.11 3.93 13.93
C LEU A 5 28.87 4.70 14.40
N GLY A 6 28.95 5.45 15.52
CA GLY A 6 27.87 6.31 15.99
C GLY A 6 27.71 7.60 15.17
N LEU A 7 28.83 8.19 14.71
CA LEU A 7 28.80 9.39 13.88
C LEU A 7 28.30 9.11 12.46
N VAL A 8 28.55 7.91 11.91
CA VAL A 8 28.03 7.49 10.60
C VAL A 8 26.51 7.24 10.64
N SER A 9 25.97 6.78 11.77
CA SER A 9 24.52 6.58 11.96
C SER A 9 23.75 7.92 12.03
N ALA A 10 24.24 8.88 12.81
CA ALA A 10 23.59 10.18 12.96
C ALA A 10 23.73 11.06 11.70
N ALA A 11 24.88 11.00 11.02
CA ALA A 11 25.11 11.74 9.77
C ALA A 11 24.28 11.19 8.60
N ASN A 12 24.07 9.87 8.52
CA ASN A 12 23.17 9.27 7.52
C ASN A 12 21.69 9.57 7.81
N LEU A 13 21.30 9.62 9.10
CA LEU A 13 19.95 10.04 9.48
C LEU A 13 19.72 11.53 9.16
N ALA A 14 20.72 12.39 9.42
CA ALA A 14 20.68 13.80 9.04
C ALA A 14 20.63 14.00 7.51
N CYS A 15 21.36 13.18 6.74
CA CYS A 15 21.36 13.20 5.27
C CYS A 15 20.01 12.79 4.67
N CYS A 16 19.29 11.85 5.30
CA CYS A 16 17.91 11.51 4.96
C CYS A 16 16.90 12.60 5.40
N CYS A 17 17.20 13.38 6.45
CA CYS A 17 16.32 14.42 6.95
C CYS A 17 16.37 15.73 6.13
N THR A 18 17.49 16.01 5.45
CA THR A 18 17.67 17.15 4.56
C THR A 18 17.81 16.67 3.12
N GLY A 19 16.69 16.57 2.39
CA GLY A 19 16.59 15.98 1.05
C GLY A 19 17.52 16.56 -0.04
N THR A 20 18.32 17.58 0.24
CA THR A 20 19.30 18.15 -0.68
C THR A 20 20.67 17.44 -0.67
N ALA A 21 21.02 16.67 0.36
CA ALA A 21 22.36 16.04 0.47
C ALA A 21 22.42 14.59 -0.07
N CYS A 22 21.28 13.92 -0.24
CA CYS A 22 21.24 12.53 -0.69
C CYS A 22 21.57 12.36 -2.19
N SER A 23 21.52 13.44 -2.98
CA SER A 23 21.90 13.43 -4.40
C SER A 23 23.40 13.25 -4.64
N LEU A 24 24.24 13.53 -3.64
CA LEU A 24 25.71 13.39 -3.72
C LEU A 24 26.24 12.07 -3.17
N CYS A 25 25.48 11.36 -2.33
CA CYS A 25 25.94 10.12 -1.68
C CYS A 25 25.37 8.81 -2.27
N CYS A 26 24.36 8.88 -3.15
CA CYS A 26 23.77 7.69 -3.79
C CYS A 26 24.12 7.59 -5.27
N SER A 27 25.35 7.18 -5.59
CA SER A 27 25.74 6.78 -6.96
C SER A 27 25.10 5.45 -7.41
N LEU A 28 24.33 4.79 -6.54
CA LEU A 28 23.67 3.51 -6.76
C LEU A 28 22.14 3.62 -6.98
N CYS A 29 21.58 4.83 -7.00
CA CYS A 29 20.16 5.02 -7.29
C CYS A 29 19.92 5.17 -8.81
N PRO A 30 18.91 4.50 -9.38
CA PRO A 30 18.54 4.64 -10.79
C PRO A 30 18.28 6.11 -11.16
N SER A 31 18.63 6.50 -12.40
CA SER A 31 18.45 7.85 -12.94
C SER A 31 17.02 8.40 -12.85
N SER A 32 16.01 7.53 -12.72
CA SER A 32 14.60 7.89 -12.49
C SER A 32 14.29 8.46 -11.10
N LEU A 33 15.19 8.27 -10.12
CA LEU A 33 15.05 8.83 -8.77
C LEU A 33 15.73 10.21 -8.62
N LYS A 34 16.37 10.70 -9.69
CA LYS A 34 17.13 11.97 -9.71
C LYS A 34 16.21 13.20 -9.72
N SER A 35 14.91 13.04 -9.99
CA SER A 35 13.88 14.08 -9.89
C SER A 35 13.38 14.24 -8.45
N ASN A 36 13.43 15.47 -7.92
CA ASN A 36 12.97 15.81 -6.57
C ASN A 36 11.48 15.44 -6.33
N SER A 37 10.67 15.38 -7.38
CA SER A 37 9.22 15.09 -7.30
C SER A 37 8.93 13.58 -7.15
N THR A 38 9.61 12.73 -7.93
CA THR A 38 9.46 11.27 -7.86
C THR A 38 9.97 10.69 -6.54
N ALA A 39 11.12 11.17 -6.06
CA ALA A 39 11.65 10.76 -4.76
C ALA A 39 10.70 11.11 -3.61
N THR A 40 10.00 12.24 -3.71
CA THR A 40 9.04 12.70 -2.69
C THR A 40 7.83 11.79 -2.56
N ARG A 41 7.31 11.27 -3.68
CA ARG A 41 6.20 10.31 -3.70
C ARG A 41 6.59 9.01 -3.00
N PHE A 42 7.80 8.51 -3.27
CA PHE A 42 8.34 7.32 -2.60
C PHE A 42 8.52 7.54 -1.09
N MET A 43 9.00 8.72 -0.68
CA MET A 43 9.19 9.03 0.74
C MET A 43 7.86 9.09 1.52
N TYR A 44 6.77 9.58 0.93
CA TYR A 44 5.44 9.50 1.55
C TYR A 44 4.94 8.05 1.67
N ALA A 45 5.20 7.22 0.66
CA ALA A 45 4.90 5.78 0.73
C ALA A 45 5.72 5.08 1.82
N LEU A 46 7.00 5.42 1.95
CA LEU A 46 7.87 4.92 3.03
C LEU A 46 7.33 5.35 4.41
N MET A 47 6.87 6.58 4.56
CA MET A 47 6.29 7.06 5.82
C MET A 47 5.01 6.28 6.19
N LEU A 48 4.14 5.99 5.23
CA LEU A 48 2.99 5.11 5.43
C LEU A 48 3.40 3.69 5.82
N LEU A 49 4.40 3.13 5.14
CA LEU A 49 4.93 1.79 5.41
C LEU A 49 5.51 1.69 6.83
N LEU A 50 6.32 2.67 7.24
CA LEU A 50 6.86 2.74 8.59
C LEU A 50 5.73 2.82 9.63
N GLY A 51 4.71 3.64 9.36
CA GLY A 51 3.49 3.71 10.18
C GLY A 51 2.79 2.35 10.34
N ALA A 52 2.61 1.62 9.23
CA ALA A 52 2.02 0.28 9.25
C ALA A 52 2.87 -0.73 10.02
N ILE A 53 4.20 -0.69 9.87
CA ILE A 53 5.14 -1.54 10.62
C ILE A 53 5.04 -1.27 12.12
N VAL A 54 5.05 0.00 12.54
CA VAL A 54 4.91 0.36 13.96
C VAL A 54 3.54 -0.09 14.50
N GLY A 55 2.46 0.09 13.72
CA GLY A 55 1.14 -0.43 14.07
C GLY A 55 1.11 -1.95 14.24
N ALA A 56 1.74 -2.69 13.33
CA ALA A 56 1.86 -4.15 13.41
C ALA A 56 2.66 -4.60 14.65
N ILE A 57 3.75 -3.90 14.98
CA ILE A 57 4.53 -4.14 16.20
C ILE A 57 3.66 -3.94 17.45
N MET A 58 2.84 -2.88 17.50
CA MET A 58 1.93 -2.61 18.63
C MET A 58 0.83 -3.66 18.81
N LEU A 59 0.55 -4.45 17.78
CA LEU A 59 -0.40 -5.56 17.81
C LEU A 59 0.26 -6.91 18.15
N ALA A 60 1.60 -6.99 18.17
CA ALA A 60 2.31 -8.25 18.32
C ALA A 60 2.11 -8.89 19.71
N PRO A 61 1.72 -10.19 19.78
CA PRO A 61 1.60 -10.89 21.05
C PRO A 61 2.98 -11.02 21.71
N GLY A 62 3.11 -10.55 22.96
CA GLY A 62 4.36 -10.55 23.72
C GLY A 62 5.04 -9.18 23.86
N LEU A 63 4.61 -8.15 23.10
CA LEU A 63 5.09 -6.78 23.34
C LEU A 63 4.63 -6.26 24.70
N GLN A 64 3.43 -6.64 25.15
CA GLN A 64 2.92 -6.29 26.48
C GLN A 64 3.79 -6.88 27.61
N ASP A 65 4.26 -8.13 27.45
CA ASP A 65 5.16 -8.78 28.41
C ASP A 65 6.56 -8.14 28.41
N PHE A 66 6.99 -7.61 27.27
CA PHE A 66 8.24 -6.85 27.16
C PHE A 66 8.11 -5.46 27.80
N LEU A 67 6.97 -4.79 27.63
CA LEU A 67 6.67 -3.51 28.27
C LEU A 67 6.49 -3.62 29.79
N GLN A 68 6.10 -4.78 30.31
CA GLN A 68 6.10 -5.03 31.76
C GLN A 68 7.52 -5.16 32.35
N LYS A 69 8.57 -5.26 31.52
CA LYS A 69 9.97 -5.31 31.96
C LYS A 69 10.67 -3.96 31.91
N VAL A 70 10.05 -2.91 31.37
CA VAL A 70 10.68 -1.59 31.32
C VAL A 70 10.30 -0.73 32.54
N PRO A 71 11.28 -0.06 33.19
CA PRO A 71 11.09 0.53 34.52
C PRO A 71 10.17 1.76 34.57
N PHE A 72 9.78 2.32 33.41
CA PHE A 72 8.92 3.51 33.33
C PHE A 72 7.41 3.19 33.25
N CYS A 73 7.04 1.92 33.10
CA CYS A 73 5.64 1.50 33.06
C CYS A 73 5.05 1.31 34.47
N THR A 74 3.82 1.74 34.69
CA THR A 74 3.08 1.57 35.96
C THR A 74 3.03 0.12 36.47
N ASN A 75 2.90 -0.85 35.56
CA ASN A 75 2.86 -2.29 35.87
C ASN A 75 4.22 -2.99 35.66
N SER A 76 5.33 -2.28 35.86
CA SER A 76 6.67 -2.83 35.69
C SER A 76 7.04 -3.82 36.80
N THR A 77 7.54 -4.99 36.42
CA THR A 77 8.13 -6.00 37.32
C THR A 77 9.61 -5.76 37.63
N SER A 78 10.21 -4.74 37.01
CA SER A 78 11.64 -4.43 37.16
C SER A 78 11.94 -3.65 38.44
N THR A 79 12.94 -4.13 39.20
CA THR A 79 13.47 -3.53 40.43
C THR A 79 14.12 -2.15 40.25
N ALA A 80 14.32 -1.71 39.00
CA ALA A 80 14.84 -0.37 38.66
C ALA A 80 13.77 0.75 38.72
N GLY A 81 12.49 0.43 38.97
CA GLY A 81 11.42 1.44 39.13
C GLY A 81 11.64 2.39 40.32
N HIS A 82 12.49 2.03 41.28
CA HIS A 82 12.84 2.88 42.44
C HIS A 82 13.85 4.00 42.13
N LEU A 83 14.45 4.01 40.92
CA LEU A 83 15.40 5.04 40.49
C LEU A 83 14.72 6.23 39.78
N LEU A 84 13.40 6.16 39.53
CA LEU A 84 12.63 7.24 38.95
C LEU A 84 11.92 8.04 40.07
N PRO A 85 12.03 9.38 40.11
CA PRO A 85 11.33 10.21 41.09
C PRO A 85 9.81 9.92 41.04
N ALA A 86 9.18 9.88 42.22
CA ALA A 86 7.85 9.35 42.50
C ALA A 86 6.63 10.04 41.84
N GLY A 87 6.68 10.37 40.55
CA GLY A 87 5.57 11.07 39.87
C GLY A 87 5.46 10.89 38.35
N GLY A 88 6.20 9.95 37.74
CA GLY A 88 6.24 9.80 36.28
C GLY A 88 6.12 8.37 35.77
N THR A 89 5.27 7.53 36.37
CA THR A 89 4.95 6.21 35.81
C THR A 89 3.88 6.37 34.72
N ILE A 90 4.15 5.84 33.53
CA ILE A 90 3.25 5.92 32.37
C ILE A 90 2.45 4.62 32.29
N ASP A 91 1.13 4.71 32.04
CA ASP A 91 0.32 3.52 31.79
C ASP A 91 0.58 2.95 30.39
N CYS A 92 1.51 2.00 30.34
CA CYS A 92 1.90 1.31 29.11
C CYS A 92 0.86 0.32 28.61
N THR A 93 -0.22 0.07 29.37
CA THR A 93 -1.32 -0.81 28.94
C THR A 93 -2.05 -0.21 27.74
N SER A 94 -2.13 1.13 27.65
CA SER A 94 -2.75 1.86 26.54
C SER A 94 -1.82 1.99 25.31
N ALA A 95 -0.57 1.52 25.41
CA ALA A 95 0.45 1.55 24.33
C ALA A 95 0.48 0.26 23.48
N VAL A 96 -0.40 -0.71 23.77
CA VAL A 96 -0.49 -1.99 23.05
C VAL A 96 -1.93 -2.31 22.66
N GLY A 97 -2.10 -3.11 21.60
CA GLY A 97 -3.40 -3.57 21.12
C GLY A 97 -4.02 -2.67 20.05
N TYR A 98 -5.26 -2.99 19.66
CA TYR A 98 -5.93 -2.36 18.51
C TYR A 98 -6.12 -0.84 18.69
N LEU A 99 -6.32 -0.38 19.94
CA LEU A 99 -6.49 1.04 20.23
C LEU A 99 -5.22 1.86 19.99
N ALA A 100 -4.04 1.27 20.25
CA ALA A 100 -2.76 1.90 19.95
C ALA A 100 -2.55 2.06 18.44
N VAL A 101 -2.97 1.04 17.65
CA VAL A 101 -2.98 1.11 16.18
C VAL A 101 -3.90 2.23 15.69
N TYR A 102 -5.10 2.37 16.26
CA TYR A 102 -6.02 3.45 15.91
C TYR A 102 -5.42 4.84 16.11
N ARG A 103 -4.65 5.05 17.19
CA ARG A 103 -3.97 6.32 17.47
C ARG A 103 -2.84 6.63 16.48
N ILE A 104 -2.04 5.63 16.08
CA ILE A 104 -1.02 5.81 15.04
C ILE A 104 -1.67 6.14 13.69
N CYS A 105 -2.70 5.40 13.30
CA CYS A 105 -3.44 5.64 12.07
C CYS A 105 -4.12 7.02 12.08
N PHE A 106 -4.64 7.45 13.24
CA PHE A 106 -5.17 8.80 13.43
C PHE A 106 -4.10 9.87 13.17
N ALA A 107 -2.89 9.71 13.73
CA ALA A 107 -1.80 10.66 13.52
C ALA A 107 -1.37 10.77 12.05
N LEU A 108 -1.26 9.63 11.35
CA LEU A 108 -0.99 9.62 9.91
C LEU A 108 -2.12 10.30 9.13
N CYS A 109 -3.37 10.00 9.45
CA CYS A 109 -4.53 10.63 8.82
C CYS A 109 -4.52 12.15 9.00
N CYS A 110 -4.29 12.65 10.22
CA CYS A 110 -4.19 14.08 10.49
C CYS A 110 -3.04 14.73 9.72
N PHE A 111 -1.87 14.09 9.67
CA PHE A 111 -0.74 14.60 8.91
C PHE A 111 -1.08 14.71 7.41
N PHE A 112 -1.57 13.63 6.80
CA PHE A 112 -1.89 13.62 5.37
C PHE A 112 -3.06 14.56 5.03
N ALA A 113 -4.06 14.69 5.90
CA ALA A 113 -5.16 15.64 5.73
C ALA A 113 -4.66 17.09 5.80
N LEU A 114 -3.80 17.42 6.78
CA LEU A 114 -3.17 18.73 6.87
C LEU A 114 -2.33 19.02 5.62
N TRP A 115 -1.55 18.03 5.17
CA TRP A 115 -0.73 18.17 3.97
C TRP A 115 -1.55 18.34 2.69
N ALA A 116 -2.68 17.63 2.59
CA ALA A 116 -3.62 17.77 1.49
C ALA A 116 -4.21 19.19 1.45
N VAL A 117 -4.66 19.73 2.59
CA VAL A 117 -5.21 21.09 2.69
C VAL A 117 -4.17 22.16 2.32
N MET A 118 -2.92 22.02 2.80
CA MET A 118 -1.85 22.98 2.48
C MET A 118 -1.49 23.02 0.99
N MET A 119 -1.65 21.91 0.28
CA MET A 119 -1.32 21.77 -1.14
C MET A 119 -2.50 22.06 -2.08
N VAL A 120 -3.65 22.53 -1.57
CA VAL A 120 -4.78 22.93 -2.41
C VAL A 120 -4.41 24.16 -3.24
N GLY A 121 -4.73 24.11 -4.54
CA GLY A 121 -4.57 25.25 -5.45
C GLY A 121 -3.10 25.56 -5.82
N VAL A 122 -2.18 24.61 -5.65
CA VAL A 122 -0.85 24.69 -6.27
C VAL A 122 -0.99 24.43 -7.77
N ARG A 123 -0.48 25.34 -8.60
CA ARG A 123 -0.59 25.25 -10.07
C ARG A 123 0.76 25.19 -10.78
N SER A 124 1.83 25.63 -10.12
CA SER A 124 3.19 25.65 -10.68
C SER A 124 4.19 25.10 -9.68
N SER A 125 5.20 24.38 -10.17
CA SER A 125 6.31 23.87 -9.36
C SER A 125 7.23 24.98 -8.83
N LYS A 126 7.06 26.23 -9.32
CA LYS A 126 7.73 27.43 -8.79
C LYS A 126 7.07 28.00 -7.52
N ASP A 127 5.89 27.52 -7.13
CA ASP A 127 5.25 27.94 -5.88
C ASP A 127 6.17 27.63 -4.69
N PRO A 128 6.34 28.52 -3.70
CA PRO A 128 7.20 28.26 -2.53
C PRO A 128 6.75 27.04 -1.71
N ARG A 129 5.50 26.61 -1.90
CA ARG A 129 4.92 25.38 -1.33
C ARG A 129 5.56 24.11 -1.89
N SER A 130 6.12 24.14 -3.10
CA SER A 130 6.82 22.99 -3.70
C SER A 130 8.09 22.63 -2.92
N ALA A 131 8.80 23.63 -2.37
CA ALA A 131 9.96 23.42 -1.51
C ALA A 131 9.58 22.71 -0.20
N LEU A 132 8.40 23.01 0.36
CA LEU A 132 7.85 22.31 1.52
C LEU A 132 7.43 20.87 1.15
N GLN A 133 6.84 20.69 -0.03
CA GLN A 133 6.39 19.38 -0.51
C GLN A 133 7.57 18.43 -0.75
N ASN A 134 8.65 18.91 -1.37
CA ASN A 134 9.78 18.07 -1.76
C ASN A 134 10.92 18.03 -0.71
N GLY A 135 10.93 18.99 0.21
CA GLY A 135 11.98 19.14 1.23
C GLY A 135 11.58 18.73 2.66
N PHE A 136 12.47 19.02 3.60
CA PHE A 136 12.27 18.95 5.06
C PHE A 136 11.68 17.64 5.60
N TRP A 137 12.16 16.49 5.12
CA TRP A 137 11.69 15.17 5.54
C TRP A 137 11.84 14.93 7.04
N GLY A 138 12.96 15.32 7.65
CA GLY A 138 13.16 15.17 9.09
C GLY A 138 12.08 15.87 9.91
N ILE A 139 11.70 17.09 9.51
CA ILE A 139 10.65 17.86 10.19
C ILE A 139 9.29 17.17 10.00
N LYS A 140 8.97 16.66 8.81
CA LYS A 140 7.72 15.92 8.56
C LYS A 140 7.59 14.70 9.46
N PHE A 141 8.64 13.88 9.55
CA PHE A 141 8.65 12.73 10.45
C PHE A 141 8.48 13.15 11.91
N MET A 142 9.16 14.21 12.35
CA MET A 142 8.98 14.75 13.71
C MET A 142 7.56 15.24 13.98
N ILE A 143 6.91 15.88 13.01
CA ILE A 143 5.50 16.30 13.11
C ILE A 143 4.60 15.07 13.29
N VAL A 144 4.75 14.04 12.43
CA VAL A 144 3.97 12.80 12.54
C VAL A 144 4.16 12.13 13.90
N THR A 145 5.41 12.01 14.36
CA THR A 145 5.71 11.44 15.68
C THR A 145 5.13 12.29 16.81
N GLY A 146 5.19 13.61 16.71
CA GLY A 146 4.58 14.52 17.68
C GLY A 146 3.05 14.37 17.77
N ILE A 147 2.37 14.29 16.63
CA ILE A 147 0.92 14.02 16.58
C ILE A 147 0.61 12.62 17.15
N ALA A 148 1.43 11.62 16.83
CA ALA A 148 1.26 10.26 17.35
C ALA A 148 1.37 10.22 18.88
N ILE A 149 2.40 10.86 19.46
CA ILE A 149 2.55 11.00 20.92
C ILE A 149 1.34 11.75 21.51
N GLY A 150 0.91 12.84 20.86
CA GLY A 150 -0.29 13.58 21.24
C GLY A 150 -1.57 12.72 21.25
N ALA A 151 -1.72 11.82 20.29
CA ALA A 151 -2.88 10.94 20.15
C ALA A 151 -2.99 9.93 21.32
N PHE A 152 -1.90 9.58 22.00
CA PHE A 152 -1.93 8.74 23.20
C PHE A 152 -2.59 9.43 24.41
N PHE A 153 -2.69 10.75 24.43
CA PHE A 153 -3.39 11.49 25.48
C PHE A 153 -4.91 11.53 25.26
N ILE A 154 -5.42 11.02 24.13
CA ILE A 154 -6.86 10.97 23.86
C ILE A 154 -7.50 9.84 24.70
N PRO A 155 -8.49 10.14 25.55
CA PRO A 155 -9.15 9.15 26.39
C PRO A 155 -9.89 8.11 25.53
N GLU A 156 -9.94 6.87 26.03
CA GLU A 156 -10.46 5.72 25.28
C GLU A 156 -12.00 5.80 25.09
N THR A 157 -12.67 6.53 25.97
CA THR A 157 -14.13 6.68 26.00
C THR A 157 -14.64 7.36 24.72
N GLY A 158 -15.25 6.58 23.82
CA GLY A 158 -15.88 7.06 22.59
C GLY A 158 -14.95 7.14 21.36
N PHE A 159 -13.62 7.18 21.55
CA PHE A 159 -12.67 7.25 20.44
C PHE A 159 -12.71 6.00 19.56
N GLY A 160 -12.70 4.80 20.17
CA GLY A 160 -12.71 3.52 19.43
C GLY A 160 -13.89 3.38 18.45
N PRO A 161 -15.15 3.46 18.92
CA PRO A 161 -16.32 3.36 18.05
C PRO A 161 -16.40 4.46 16.97
N ALA A 162 -16.03 5.70 17.30
CA ALA A 162 -16.02 6.78 16.32
C ALA A 162 -14.98 6.53 15.22
N TRP A 163 -13.78 6.11 15.60
CA TRP A 163 -12.71 5.82 14.65
C TRP A 163 -12.99 4.58 13.79
N MET A 164 -13.71 3.59 14.32
CA MET A 164 -14.20 2.44 13.56
C MET A 164 -15.06 2.87 12.36
N TRP A 165 -16.00 3.80 12.55
CA TRP A 165 -16.84 4.30 11.45
C TRP A 165 -16.04 5.07 10.40
N VAL A 166 -15.11 5.93 10.83
CA VAL A 166 -14.21 6.64 9.92
C VAL A 166 -13.35 5.64 9.14
N GLY A 167 -12.82 4.62 9.81
CA GLY A 167 -12.05 3.54 9.20
C GLY A 167 -12.86 2.70 8.21
N LEU A 168 -14.15 2.45 8.48
CA LEU A 168 -15.04 1.72 7.58
C LEU A 168 -15.28 2.50 6.28
N ILE A 169 -15.60 3.79 6.38
CA ILE A 169 -15.81 4.66 5.22
C ILE A 169 -14.51 4.81 4.42
N GLY A 170 -13.40 5.08 5.10
CA GLY A 170 -12.09 5.22 4.48
C GLY A 170 -11.61 3.91 3.82
N GLY A 171 -11.82 2.77 4.47
CA GLY A 171 -11.48 1.45 3.94
C GLY A 171 -12.29 1.11 2.69
N PHE A 172 -13.60 1.39 2.69
CA PHE A 172 -14.44 1.23 1.51
C PHE A 172 -13.95 2.08 0.33
N ALA A 173 -13.69 3.37 0.55
CA ALA A 173 -13.16 4.26 -0.48
C ALA A 173 -11.78 3.78 -0.99
N PHE A 174 -10.92 3.32 -0.10
CA PHE A 174 -9.60 2.82 -0.45
C PHE A 174 -9.65 1.52 -1.27
N ILE A 175 -10.55 0.58 -0.94
CA ILE A 175 -10.74 -0.65 -1.73
C ILE A 175 -11.16 -0.32 -3.18
N LEU A 176 -12.01 0.68 -3.39
CA LEU A 176 -12.39 1.12 -4.74
C LEU A 176 -11.19 1.68 -5.51
N VAL A 177 -10.40 2.54 -4.88
CA VAL A 177 -9.16 3.07 -5.49
C VAL A 177 -8.16 1.95 -5.77
N GLN A 178 -8.02 1.00 -4.83
CA GLN A 178 -7.15 -0.16 -4.97
C GLN A 178 -7.56 -1.03 -6.17
N LEU A 179 -8.86 -1.26 -6.35
CA LEU A 179 -9.39 -1.99 -7.50
C LEU A 179 -9.03 -1.29 -8.82
N VAL A 180 -9.16 0.04 -8.90
CA VAL A 180 -8.77 0.80 -10.09
C VAL A 180 -7.28 0.61 -10.41
N TYR A 181 -6.39 0.66 -9.41
CA TYR A 181 -4.97 0.43 -9.62
C TYR A 181 -4.65 -1.01 -10.06
N ILE A 182 -5.35 -2.00 -9.51
CA ILE A 182 -5.21 -3.40 -9.94
C ILE A 182 -5.62 -3.54 -11.41
N VAL A 183 -6.73 -2.93 -11.83
CA VAL A 183 -7.19 -2.97 -13.22
C VAL A 183 -6.21 -2.27 -14.16
N ASP A 184 -5.73 -1.07 -13.82
CA ASP A 184 -4.74 -0.32 -14.62
C ASP A 184 -3.41 -1.10 -14.74
N PHE A 185 -2.98 -1.75 -13.66
CA PHE A 185 -1.83 -2.65 -13.69
C PHE A 185 -2.07 -3.84 -14.63
N ALA A 186 -3.25 -4.46 -14.59
CA ALA A 186 -3.59 -5.59 -15.45
C ALA A 186 -3.55 -5.22 -16.94
N HIS A 187 -4.11 -4.06 -17.30
CA HIS A 187 -4.07 -3.55 -18.67
C HIS A 187 -2.63 -3.23 -19.09
N SER A 188 -1.87 -2.53 -18.24
CA SER A 188 -0.47 -2.20 -18.53
C SER A 188 0.40 -3.44 -18.73
N TRP A 189 0.16 -4.49 -17.93
CA TRP A 189 0.87 -5.76 -18.06
C TRP A 189 0.47 -6.49 -19.36
N ALA A 190 -0.83 -6.61 -19.63
CA ALA A 190 -1.32 -7.23 -20.87
C ALA A 190 -0.73 -6.55 -22.11
N GLU A 191 -0.78 -5.21 -22.16
CA GLU A 191 -0.23 -4.44 -23.28
C GLU A 191 1.27 -4.65 -23.46
N ALA A 192 2.05 -4.64 -22.37
CA ALA A 192 3.49 -4.83 -22.45
C ALA A 192 3.86 -6.22 -23.02
N TRP A 193 3.16 -7.27 -22.60
CA TRP A 193 3.46 -8.63 -23.09
C TRP A 193 2.92 -8.89 -24.49
N VAL A 194 1.80 -8.28 -24.87
CA VAL A 194 1.28 -8.34 -26.25
C VAL A 194 2.20 -7.57 -27.20
N SER A 195 2.67 -6.38 -26.84
CA SER A 195 3.63 -5.60 -27.67
C SER A 195 4.91 -6.41 -27.92
N ASN A 196 5.48 -7.00 -26.87
CA ASN A 196 6.69 -7.84 -27.01
C ASN A 196 6.44 -9.08 -27.88
N TYR A 197 5.24 -9.65 -27.85
CA TYR A 197 4.86 -10.76 -28.72
C TYR A 197 4.80 -10.33 -30.20
N GLU A 198 4.23 -9.14 -30.47
CA GLU A 198 4.13 -8.59 -31.82
C GLU A 198 5.51 -8.17 -32.37
N GLU A 199 6.39 -7.62 -31.53
CA GLU A 199 7.72 -7.15 -31.93
C GLU A 199 8.74 -8.29 -32.12
N GLU A 200 8.77 -9.29 -31.23
CA GLU A 200 9.74 -10.38 -31.29
C GLU A 200 9.23 -11.61 -32.08
N GLU A 201 7.95 -11.63 -32.49
CA GLU A 201 7.21 -12.82 -33.01
C GLU A 201 7.39 -14.09 -32.15
N SER A 202 7.82 -13.93 -30.90
CA SER A 202 8.21 -15.03 -30.04
C SER A 202 6.99 -15.67 -29.42
N ARG A 203 6.69 -16.91 -29.83
CA ARG A 203 5.62 -17.75 -29.25
C ARG A 203 5.75 -17.95 -27.73
N GLY A 204 6.91 -17.63 -27.14
CA GLY A 204 7.15 -17.67 -25.69
C GLY A 204 6.32 -16.66 -24.91
N TRP A 205 6.17 -15.42 -25.40
CA TRP A 205 5.39 -14.38 -24.72
C TRP A 205 3.90 -14.71 -24.70
N PHE A 206 3.38 -15.24 -25.81
CA PHE A 206 2.00 -15.74 -25.87
C PHE A 206 1.76 -16.90 -24.90
N ALA A 207 2.69 -17.87 -24.83
CA ALA A 207 2.61 -18.96 -23.87
C ALA A 207 2.64 -18.45 -22.42
N ALA A 208 3.51 -17.48 -22.10
CA ALA A 208 3.57 -16.85 -20.79
C ALA A 208 2.25 -16.15 -20.41
N LEU A 209 1.65 -15.38 -21.32
CA LEU A 209 0.34 -14.74 -21.14
C LEU A 209 -0.74 -15.77 -20.80
N CYS A 210 -0.81 -16.86 -21.56
CA CYS A 210 -1.77 -17.94 -21.35
C CYS A 210 -1.54 -18.65 -20.01
N CYS A 211 -0.28 -18.94 -19.66
CA CYS A 211 0.08 -19.59 -18.40
C CYS A 211 -0.29 -18.72 -17.19
N VAL A 212 0.04 -17.42 -17.21
CA VAL A 212 -0.28 -16.51 -16.10
C VAL A 212 -1.79 -16.35 -15.94
N THR A 213 -2.53 -16.19 -17.04
CA THR A 213 -4.00 -16.08 -17.00
C THR A 213 -4.64 -17.37 -16.48
N GLY A 214 -4.19 -18.53 -16.98
CA GLY A 214 -4.66 -19.83 -16.54
C GLY A 214 -4.38 -20.10 -15.05
N LEU A 215 -3.19 -19.72 -14.58
CA LEU A 215 -2.82 -19.83 -13.16
C LEU A 215 -3.71 -18.96 -12.28
N GLN A 216 -3.99 -17.71 -12.68
CA GLN A 216 -4.84 -16.82 -11.91
C GLN A 216 -6.28 -17.35 -11.78
N TYR A 217 -6.84 -17.89 -12.86
CA TYR A 217 -8.15 -18.55 -12.75
C TYR A 217 -8.12 -19.82 -11.91
N ALA A 218 -7.08 -20.66 -12.05
CA ALA A 218 -6.93 -21.86 -11.23
C ALA A 218 -6.86 -21.52 -9.73
N LEU A 219 -6.12 -20.45 -9.38
CA LEU A 219 -6.06 -19.93 -8.01
C LEU A 219 -7.42 -19.39 -7.55
N SER A 220 -8.13 -18.62 -8.38
CA SER A 220 -9.46 -18.12 -8.04
C SER A 220 -10.47 -19.24 -7.80
N LEU A 221 -10.47 -20.28 -8.64
CA LEU A 221 -11.35 -21.44 -8.53
C LEU A 221 -11.02 -22.27 -7.30
N THR A 222 -9.73 -22.47 -7.03
CA THR A 222 -9.26 -23.15 -5.81
C THR A 222 -9.67 -22.36 -4.57
N GLY A 223 -9.53 -21.04 -4.58
CA GLY A 223 -9.99 -20.16 -3.51
C GLY A 223 -11.49 -20.29 -3.24
N ILE A 224 -12.31 -20.29 -4.29
CA ILE A 224 -13.77 -20.50 -4.18
C ILE A 224 -14.07 -21.89 -3.60
N ALA A 225 -13.40 -22.94 -4.07
CA ALA A 225 -13.59 -24.30 -3.56
C ALA A 225 -13.25 -24.40 -2.07
N LEU A 226 -12.12 -23.81 -1.65
CA LEU A 226 -11.73 -23.76 -0.23
C LEU A 226 -12.75 -22.96 0.60
N LEU A 227 -13.31 -21.86 0.07
CA LEU A 227 -14.34 -21.10 0.75
C LEU A 227 -15.61 -21.92 1.00
N TYR A 228 -16.04 -22.73 0.03
CA TYR A 228 -17.17 -23.64 0.22
C TYR A 228 -16.85 -24.71 1.27
N VAL A 229 -15.68 -25.35 1.19
CA VAL A 229 -15.33 -26.44 2.13
C VAL A 229 -15.25 -25.92 3.56
N TYR A 230 -14.61 -24.79 3.82
CA TYR A 230 -14.34 -24.33 5.18
C TYR A 230 -15.41 -23.42 5.80
N PHE A 231 -16.13 -22.63 5.00
CA PHE A 231 -17.07 -21.62 5.52
C PHE A 231 -18.54 -21.96 5.29
N THR A 232 -18.85 -23.14 4.74
CA THR A 232 -20.23 -23.55 4.42
C THR A 232 -20.60 -24.97 4.85
N GLU A 233 -19.73 -25.65 5.61
CA GLU A 233 -19.89 -27.06 6.01
C GLU A 233 -21.18 -27.31 6.83
N ALA A 234 -21.56 -26.37 7.70
CA ALA A 234 -22.83 -26.45 8.44
C ALA A 234 -24.02 -25.97 7.58
N ASP A 235 -25.14 -26.69 7.66
CA ASP A 235 -26.35 -26.40 6.86
C ASP A 235 -26.91 -25.00 7.09
N ASN A 236 -26.70 -24.43 8.29
CA ASN A 236 -27.22 -23.13 8.68
C ASN A 236 -26.45 -21.92 8.09
N CYS A 237 -25.31 -22.14 7.41
CA CYS A 237 -24.46 -21.06 6.88
C CYS A 237 -24.93 -20.51 5.52
N SER A 238 -26.22 -20.22 5.40
CA SER A 238 -26.86 -19.75 4.15
C SER A 238 -26.31 -18.42 3.64
N LEU A 239 -25.94 -17.51 4.55
CA LEU A 239 -25.42 -16.18 4.21
C LEU A 239 -24.01 -16.26 3.58
N ASN A 240 -23.12 -17.11 4.13
CA ASN A 240 -21.82 -17.37 3.52
C ASN A 240 -21.98 -18.01 2.13
N LYS A 241 -22.86 -19.02 2.01
CA LYS A 241 -23.19 -19.66 0.72
C LYS A 241 -23.67 -18.63 -0.31
N PHE A 242 -24.54 -17.71 0.08
CA PHE A 242 -25.04 -16.64 -0.79
C PHE A 242 -23.90 -15.74 -1.29
N PHE A 243 -23.07 -15.19 -0.40
CA PHE A 243 -21.99 -14.28 -0.81
C PHE A 243 -20.95 -14.96 -1.70
N ILE A 244 -20.56 -16.20 -1.40
CA ILE A 244 -19.61 -16.96 -2.23
C ILE A 244 -20.21 -17.22 -3.62
N THR A 245 -21.47 -17.70 -3.69
CA THR A 245 -22.16 -18.00 -4.95
C THR A 245 -22.33 -16.74 -5.80
N PHE A 246 -22.79 -15.65 -5.18
CA PHE A 246 -23.04 -14.38 -5.86
C PHE A 246 -21.76 -13.80 -6.47
N ASN A 247 -20.67 -13.75 -5.70
CA ASN A 247 -19.38 -13.28 -6.21
C ASN A 247 -18.80 -14.19 -7.31
N MET A 248 -18.97 -15.50 -7.19
CA MET A 248 -18.58 -16.44 -8.25
C MET A 248 -19.33 -16.14 -9.57
N ILE A 249 -20.64 -15.94 -9.51
CA ILE A 249 -21.45 -15.62 -10.70
C ILE A 249 -21.00 -14.29 -11.32
N LEU A 250 -20.72 -13.26 -10.52
CA LEU A 250 -20.20 -11.99 -11.01
C LEU A 250 -18.83 -12.15 -11.69
N CYS A 251 -17.92 -12.94 -11.10
CA CYS A 251 -16.61 -13.22 -11.69
C CYS A 251 -16.75 -13.92 -13.06
N LEU A 252 -17.67 -14.89 -13.18
CA LEU A 252 -17.97 -15.56 -14.44
C LEU A 252 -18.55 -14.60 -15.47
N ALA A 253 -19.51 -13.76 -15.07
CA ALA A 253 -20.12 -12.76 -15.95
C ALA A 253 -19.09 -11.78 -16.51
N VAL A 254 -18.20 -11.25 -15.66
CA VAL A 254 -17.11 -10.35 -16.09
C VAL A 254 -16.13 -11.05 -17.03
N SER A 255 -15.84 -12.34 -16.79
CA SER A 255 -14.94 -13.12 -17.65
C SER A 255 -15.56 -13.43 -19.02
N ILE A 256 -16.88 -13.64 -19.10
CA ILE A 256 -17.58 -13.80 -20.39
C ILE A 256 -17.64 -12.45 -21.12
N MET A 257 -17.90 -11.38 -20.38
CA MET A 257 -17.99 -10.03 -20.93
C MET A 257 -16.64 -9.54 -21.51
N SER A 258 -15.50 -9.92 -20.91
CA SER A 258 -14.17 -9.52 -21.40
C SER A 258 -13.78 -10.13 -22.74
N ILE A 259 -14.40 -11.25 -23.14
CA ILE A 259 -14.17 -11.92 -24.43
C ILE A 259 -15.29 -11.69 -25.45
N TRP A 260 -16.31 -10.90 -25.10
CA TRP A 260 -17.46 -10.69 -25.97
C TRP A 260 -17.06 -9.84 -27.19
N PRO A 261 -17.29 -10.29 -28.45
CA PRO A 261 -16.77 -9.62 -29.65
C PRO A 261 -17.17 -8.14 -29.76
N SER A 262 -18.43 -7.82 -29.46
CA SER A 262 -18.92 -6.43 -29.51
C SER A 262 -18.22 -5.49 -28.52
N ILE A 263 -17.70 -6.02 -27.41
CA ILE A 263 -16.94 -5.23 -26.42
C ILE A 263 -15.50 -5.05 -26.89
N GLN A 264 -14.91 -6.09 -27.48
CA GLN A 264 -13.55 -6.01 -28.04
C GLN A 264 -13.46 -5.04 -29.24
N GLU A 265 -14.53 -4.90 -30.02
CA GLU A 265 -14.62 -3.90 -31.09
C GLU A 265 -14.49 -2.46 -30.58
N HIS A 266 -15.08 -2.15 -29.41
CA HIS A 266 -15.02 -0.82 -28.81
C HIS A 266 -13.82 -0.64 -27.88
N ALA A 267 -13.29 -1.73 -27.33
CA ALA A 267 -12.16 -1.75 -26.40
C ALA A 267 -11.21 -2.92 -26.73
N PRO A 268 -10.36 -2.80 -27.78
CA PRO A 268 -9.51 -3.88 -28.27
C PRO A 268 -8.44 -4.33 -27.27
N LYS A 269 -8.17 -3.49 -26.26
CA LYS A 269 -7.26 -3.77 -25.15
C LYS A 269 -7.88 -4.62 -24.04
N SER A 270 -9.15 -4.99 -24.16
CA SER A 270 -9.84 -5.87 -23.22
C SER A 270 -9.41 -7.31 -23.43
N GLY A 271 -8.97 -7.97 -22.37
CA GLY A 271 -8.47 -9.34 -22.44
C GLY A 271 -8.84 -10.17 -21.22
N LEU A 272 -8.43 -11.44 -21.31
CA LEU A 272 -8.72 -12.44 -20.29
C LEU A 272 -7.84 -12.27 -19.03
N LEU A 273 -6.65 -11.68 -19.19
CA LEU A 273 -5.73 -11.42 -18.07
C LEU A 273 -6.36 -10.46 -17.05
N GLN A 274 -7.00 -9.39 -17.53
CA GLN A 274 -7.62 -8.38 -16.67
C GLN A 274 -8.78 -8.95 -15.85
N SER A 275 -9.67 -9.72 -16.50
CA SER A 275 -10.79 -10.36 -15.80
C SER A 275 -10.30 -11.43 -14.80
N SER A 276 -9.22 -12.16 -15.12
CA SER A 276 -8.65 -13.16 -14.19
C SER A 276 -8.08 -12.54 -12.91
N MET A 277 -7.45 -11.36 -13.01
CA MET A 277 -6.88 -10.66 -11.85
C MET A 277 -7.96 -10.02 -10.98
N VAL A 278 -8.99 -9.45 -11.60
CA VAL A 278 -10.17 -8.93 -10.88
C VAL A 278 -10.90 -10.06 -10.17
N ALA A 279 -11.07 -11.23 -10.81
CA ALA A 279 -11.68 -12.40 -10.17
C ALA A 279 -10.87 -12.86 -8.94
N LEU A 280 -9.54 -12.97 -9.07
CA LEU A 280 -8.66 -13.34 -7.95
C LEU A 280 -8.78 -12.36 -6.77
N TYR A 281 -8.77 -11.06 -7.04
CA TYR A 281 -8.93 -10.04 -6.00
C TYR A 281 -10.34 -10.07 -5.36
N THR A 282 -11.38 -10.33 -6.15
CA THR A 282 -12.76 -10.47 -5.64
C THR A 282 -12.89 -11.69 -4.73
N VAL A 283 -12.26 -12.81 -5.07
CA VAL A 283 -12.20 -14.00 -4.21
C VAL A 283 -11.45 -13.69 -2.91
N TYR A 284 -10.35 -12.94 -2.97
CA TYR A 284 -9.64 -12.46 -1.76
C TYR A 284 -10.54 -11.59 -0.87
N LEU A 285 -11.27 -10.62 -1.43
CA LEU A 285 -12.21 -9.79 -0.67
C LEU A 285 -13.35 -10.62 -0.07
N THR A 286 -13.86 -11.61 -0.82
CA THR A 286 -14.90 -12.52 -0.36
C THR A 286 -14.40 -13.35 0.84
N TRP A 287 -13.18 -13.89 0.75
CA TRP A 287 -12.54 -14.59 1.86
C TRP A 287 -12.38 -13.67 3.08
N SER A 288 -11.88 -12.45 2.88
CA SER A 288 -11.69 -11.50 3.97
C SER A 288 -13.02 -11.10 4.62
N ALA A 289 -14.11 -10.97 3.87
CA ALA A 289 -15.41 -10.64 4.42
C ALA A 289 -16.01 -11.80 5.23
N VAL A 290 -15.99 -13.01 4.67
CA VAL A 290 -16.57 -14.21 5.30
C VAL A 290 -15.78 -14.64 6.54
N ALA A 291 -14.46 -14.43 6.56
CA ALA A 291 -13.62 -14.69 7.73
C ALA A 291 -13.93 -13.79 8.94
N ASN A 292 -14.70 -12.71 8.74
CA ASN A 292 -15.18 -11.82 9.81
C ASN A 292 -16.65 -12.07 10.19
N ASN A 293 -17.25 -13.20 9.76
CA ASN A 293 -18.58 -13.59 10.21
C ASN A 293 -18.57 -13.89 11.73
N PRO A 294 -19.46 -13.28 12.54
CA PRO A 294 -19.54 -13.52 13.98
C PRO A 294 -20.03 -14.94 14.36
N ASP A 295 -20.67 -15.67 13.45
CA ASP A 295 -21.19 -17.01 13.71
C ASP A 295 -20.06 -18.05 13.75
N ALA A 296 -19.70 -18.50 14.95
CA ALA A 296 -18.60 -19.45 15.18
C ALA A 296 -18.81 -20.84 14.54
N GLU A 297 -20.05 -21.21 14.22
CA GLU A 297 -20.36 -22.44 13.46
C GLU A 297 -20.02 -22.31 11.98
N CYS A 298 -20.14 -21.11 11.43
CA CYS A 298 -19.90 -20.79 10.02
C CYS A 298 -18.51 -20.24 9.75
N ASN A 299 -17.81 -19.87 10.81
CA ASN A 299 -16.43 -19.43 10.80
C ASN A 299 -15.65 -20.30 11.79
N PRO A 300 -15.16 -21.48 11.36
CA PRO A 300 -14.33 -22.31 12.24
C PRO A 300 -13.03 -21.61 12.65
N GLY A 301 -12.73 -20.41 12.10
CA GLY A 301 -11.43 -19.78 12.16
C GLY A 301 -10.36 -20.68 11.51
N PHE A 302 -9.13 -20.20 11.42
CA PHE A 302 -8.01 -21.10 11.11
C PHE A 302 -7.72 -22.06 12.29
N LEU A 303 -8.20 -21.72 13.50
CA LEU A 303 -8.02 -22.47 14.75
C LEU A 303 -8.98 -23.67 14.92
N GLY A 304 -10.03 -23.81 14.11
CA GLY A 304 -10.80 -25.05 14.01
C GLY A 304 -9.99 -26.21 13.40
N ILE A 305 -8.91 -25.91 12.68
CA ILE A 305 -7.99 -26.89 12.08
C ILE A 305 -6.84 -27.24 13.05
N ILE A 306 -6.55 -26.38 14.04
CA ILE A 306 -5.47 -26.56 15.03
C ILE A 306 -5.98 -26.17 16.43
N GLY A 307 -7.04 -26.82 16.91
CA GLY A 307 -7.25 -27.17 18.31
C GLY A 307 -7.07 -26.16 19.47
N ASP A 308 -7.25 -24.85 19.29
CA ASP A 308 -7.31 -23.96 20.48
C ASP A 308 -8.32 -22.80 20.33
N LYS A 309 -9.33 -22.80 21.20
CA LYS A 309 -10.34 -21.74 21.29
C LYS A 309 -9.80 -20.65 22.21
N GLN A 310 -9.02 -19.72 21.68
CA GLN A 310 -8.64 -18.52 22.42
C GLN A 310 -8.93 -17.28 21.59
N ASN A 311 -9.83 -16.44 22.11
CA ASN A 311 -10.08 -15.05 21.72
C ASN A 311 -8.84 -14.20 22.02
N LYS A 312 -7.73 -14.46 21.32
CA LYS A 312 -6.55 -13.60 21.32
C LYS A 312 -6.49 -12.92 19.97
N VAL A 313 -6.28 -11.60 20.00
CA VAL A 313 -6.01 -10.78 18.81
C VAL A 313 -4.75 -11.34 18.16
N HIS A 314 -4.92 -12.19 17.15
CA HIS A 314 -3.82 -12.86 16.47
C HIS A 314 -3.53 -12.12 15.16
N PHE A 315 -2.25 -11.98 14.82
CA PHE A 315 -1.84 -11.47 13.52
C PHE A 315 -2.08 -12.55 12.47
N ASP A 316 -3.28 -12.58 11.89
CA ASP A 316 -3.67 -13.62 10.96
C ASP A 316 -2.95 -13.50 9.62
N LYS A 317 -2.68 -14.65 8.98
CA LYS A 317 -2.05 -14.72 7.66
C LYS A 317 -2.85 -13.95 6.59
N THR A 318 -4.16 -13.80 6.76
CA THR A 318 -5.05 -12.91 5.98
C THR A 318 -4.58 -11.45 6.00
N SER A 319 -4.17 -10.96 7.18
CA SER A 319 -3.67 -9.59 7.37
C SER A 319 -2.33 -9.38 6.67
N ILE A 320 -1.46 -10.39 6.67
CA ILE A 320 -0.19 -10.34 5.93
C ILE A 320 -0.45 -10.21 4.43
N ILE A 321 -1.32 -11.04 3.87
CA ILE A 321 -1.68 -10.98 2.44
C ILE A 321 -2.25 -9.60 2.10
N GLY A 322 -3.16 -9.08 2.94
CA GLY A 322 -3.72 -7.74 2.76
C GLY A 322 -2.68 -6.63 2.79
N LEU A 323 -1.73 -6.69 3.72
CA LEU A 323 -0.61 -5.73 3.80
C LEU A 323 0.29 -5.78 2.57
N VAL A 324 0.55 -6.98 2.02
CA VAL A 324 1.35 -7.13 0.79
C VAL A 324 0.61 -6.52 -0.39
N ILE A 325 -0.68 -6.83 -0.58
CA ILE A 325 -1.48 -6.27 -1.68
C ILE A 325 -1.56 -4.74 -1.54
N TRP A 326 -1.79 -4.23 -0.32
CA TRP A 326 -1.78 -2.81 -0.02
C TRP A 326 -0.45 -2.15 -0.41
N MET A 327 0.67 -2.72 0.02
CA MET A 327 2.01 -2.20 -0.27
C MET A 327 2.31 -2.19 -1.78
N LEU A 328 1.99 -3.28 -2.49
CA LEU A 328 2.15 -3.34 -3.94
C LEU A 328 1.31 -2.29 -4.66
N CYS A 329 0.07 -2.05 -4.21
CA CYS A 329 -0.80 -1.03 -4.80
C CYS A 329 -0.28 0.40 -4.55
N ILE A 330 0.21 0.67 -3.33
CA ILE A 330 0.83 1.97 -3.02
C ILE A 330 2.09 2.19 -3.86
N LEU A 331 2.96 1.19 -3.97
CA LEU A 331 4.14 1.28 -4.82
C LEU A 331 3.75 1.49 -6.29
N TYR A 332 2.80 0.71 -6.82
CA TYR A 332 2.33 0.88 -8.18
C TYR A 332 1.74 2.27 -8.43
N SER A 333 0.94 2.80 -7.49
CA SER A 333 0.41 4.17 -7.55
C SER A 333 1.53 5.20 -7.64
N THR A 334 2.58 5.08 -6.81
CA THR A 334 3.73 6.01 -6.83
C THR A 334 4.49 5.94 -8.16
N LEU A 335 4.69 4.74 -8.71
CA LEU A 335 5.38 4.52 -9.98
C LEU A 335 4.56 5.01 -11.17
N ARG A 336 3.24 4.72 -11.19
CA ARG A 336 2.33 5.13 -12.26
C ARG A 336 2.20 6.65 -12.31
N SER A 337 2.03 7.29 -11.14
CA SER A 337 2.02 8.75 -11.05
C SER A 337 3.35 9.34 -11.53
N ALA A 338 4.49 8.75 -11.15
CA ALA A 338 5.81 9.19 -11.63
C ALA A 338 5.98 9.05 -13.15
N ASN A 339 5.50 7.94 -13.74
CA ASN A 339 5.55 7.72 -15.18
C ASN A 339 4.65 8.68 -15.97
N ASN A 340 3.51 9.08 -15.41
CA ASN A 340 2.66 10.09 -16.05
C ASN A 340 3.34 11.46 -16.07
N VAL A 341 4.07 11.82 -15.00
CA VAL A 341 4.87 13.06 -14.96
C VAL A 341 6.01 13.01 -15.96
N SER A 342 6.78 11.92 -16.03
CA SER A 342 7.90 11.82 -16.97
C SER A 342 7.45 11.87 -18.43
N ARG A 343 6.26 11.34 -18.74
CA ARG A 343 5.65 11.47 -20.08
C ARG A 343 5.25 12.92 -20.41
N LEU A 344 4.85 13.71 -19.42
CA LEU A 344 4.48 15.12 -19.61
C LEU A 344 5.71 16.04 -19.69
N ALA A 345 6.82 15.64 -19.08
CA ALA A 345 8.09 16.38 -19.10
C ALA A 345 8.92 16.16 -20.38
N ASP A 346 8.56 15.18 -21.22
CA ASP A 346 9.30 14.79 -22.43
C ASP A 346 8.47 15.07 -23.71
N PRO A 347 8.37 16.34 -24.17
CA PRO A 347 7.59 16.70 -25.36
C PRO A 347 8.11 16.08 -26.67
N GLU A 348 9.36 15.58 -26.68
CA GLU A 348 9.98 14.94 -27.85
C GLU A 348 9.39 13.55 -28.13
N LYS A 349 8.95 12.83 -27.08
CA LYS A 349 8.18 11.57 -27.21
C LYS A 349 6.74 11.76 -27.68
N GLN A 350 6.17 12.95 -27.45
CA GLN A 350 4.83 13.28 -27.91
C GLN A 350 4.83 13.73 -29.39
N ALA A 351 5.93 14.34 -29.84
CA ALA A 351 6.15 14.68 -31.24
C ALA A 351 6.46 13.45 -32.12
N THR A 352 7.25 12.50 -31.61
CA THR A 352 7.62 11.27 -32.36
C THR A 352 6.46 10.27 -32.59
N LEU A 353 5.35 10.39 -31.85
CA LEU A 353 4.10 9.66 -32.15
C LEU A 353 3.22 10.37 -33.20
N SER A 354 3.53 11.63 -33.53
CA SER A 354 2.74 12.46 -34.45
C SER A 354 3.41 12.63 -35.83
N ASP A 355 4.69 12.29 -35.94
CA ASP A 355 5.52 12.57 -37.12
C ASP A 355 6.36 11.35 -37.52
N ASP A 356 5.72 10.24 -37.86
CA ASP A 356 6.39 9.19 -38.65
C ASP A 356 6.15 9.47 -40.14
N GLY A 357 6.89 10.45 -40.64
CA GLY A 357 6.75 11.02 -41.98
C GLY A 357 7.90 11.90 -42.42
N GLY A 358 9.16 11.62 -42.06
CA GLY A 358 10.28 12.39 -42.59
C GLY A 358 11.67 12.05 -42.05
N SER A 359 12.54 11.57 -42.93
CA SER A 359 13.98 11.36 -42.71
C SER A 359 14.76 12.65 -42.36
N HIS A 360 15.62 12.63 -41.33
CA HIS A 360 17.07 12.88 -41.48
C HIS A 360 17.91 12.80 -40.18
N SER A 361 19.08 12.19 -40.36
CA SER A 361 20.39 12.22 -39.67
C SER A 361 20.75 13.28 -38.61
N GLY A 362 21.36 12.80 -37.52
CA GLY A 362 22.72 13.17 -37.12
C GLY A 362 22.91 14.03 -35.86
N GLY A 363 23.71 13.52 -34.89
CA GLY A 363 24.43 14.36 -33.91
C GLY A 363 24.43 13.84 -32.48
N GLY A 364 25.56 13.27 -32.03
CA GLY A 364 25.75 12.86 -30.64
C GLY A 364 25.92 14.05 -29.68
N GLY A 365 25.21 13.98 -28.55
CA GLY A 365 25.37 14.85 -27.40
C GLY A 365 24.84 14.14 -26.16
N SER A 366 25.61 14.14 -25.08
CA SER A 366 25.27 13.53 -23.79
C SER A 366 23.98 14.14 -23.21
N ASN A 367 22.87 13.41 -23.30
CA ASN A 367 21.58 13.80 -22.72
C ASN A 367 21.61 13.70 -21.19
N GLU A 368 21.98 14.79 -20.52
CA GLU A 368 21.54 15.01 -19.16
C GLU A 368 20.10 15.55 -19.22
N VAL A 369 19.13 14.66 -19.00
CA VAL A 369 17.70 14.99 -18.91
C VAL A 369 17.51 15.96 -17.74
N ARG A 370 17.22 17.22 -18.05
CA ARG A 370 16.94 18.27 -17.07
C ARG A 370 15.43 18.48 -17.06
N ASP A 371 14.76 17.99 -16.02
CA ASP A 371 13.32 18.16 -15.77
C ASP A 371 12.93 19.64 -15.90
N ASN A 372 12.06 19.96 -16.86
CA ASN A 372 11.55 21.32 -17.05
C ASN A 372 10.09 21.41 -16.55
N GLU A 373 9.89 21.29 -15.23
CA GLU A 373 8.58 21.47 -14.58
C GLU A 373 8.15 22.95 -14.45
N GLU A 374 8.55 23.81 -15.38
CA GLU A 374 8.46 25.26 -15.19
C GLU A 374 7.05 25.84 -15.33
N GLU A 375 6.13 25.17 -16.03
CA GLU A 375 4.86 25.77 -16.46
C GLU A 375 3.59 25.08 -15.92
N ALA A 376 3.64 23.81 -15.49
CA ALA A 376 2.48 23.11 -14.92
C ALA A 376 2.87 21.95 -13.99
N VAL A 377 2.01 21.70 -12.99
CA VAL A 377 2.11 20.53 -12.08
C VAL A 377 1.22 19.42 -12.63
N ALA A 378 1.77 18.20 -12.76
CA ALA A 378 1.09 17.01 -13.25
C ALA A 378 0.57 16.08 -12.15
#